data_AF-X1ELA2-F1
#
_entry.id   AF-X1ELA2-F1
#
_cell.length_a   1.000
_cell.length_b   1.000
_cell.length_c   1.000
_cell.angle_alpha   90.00
_cell.angle_beta   90.00
_cell.angle_gamma   90.00
#
_symmetry.space_group_name_H-M   'P 1'
#
loop_
_entity.id
_entity.type
_entity.pdbx_description
1 polymer ?
#
loop_
_entity_poly.entity_id
_entity_poly.type
_entity_poly.pdbx_seq_one_letter_code
_entity_poly.pdbx_strand_id
1 'polypeptide(L)' 'DFIGADSLGHLSIDGLIKAVALPKDIFCMACFTGDYPIPVQLEMDKLALETMPADQQGRFGVKQR' A
#
# COMPACT_ATOMS: atom_id res chain seq x y z
N ASP A 1 -13.47 18.53 -9.12
CA ASP A 1 -13.81 18.03 -7.78
C ASP A 1 -13.67 16.51 -7.69
N PHE A 2 -12.74 16.00 -6.88
CA PHE A 2 -12.62 14.54 -6.64
C PHE A 2 -13.50 14.10 -5.47
N ILE A 3 -13.49 14.86 -4.36
CA ILE A 3 -14.29 14.56 -3.16
C ILE A 3 -15.32 15.66 -2.80
N GLY A 4 -15.21 16.87 -3.36
CA GLY A 4 -16.19 17.95 -3.13
C GLY A 4 -16.26 18.52 -1.71
N ALA A 5 -15.19 18.41 -0.92
CA ALA A 5 -15.14 18.92 0.45
C ALA A 5 -14.63 20.37 0.52
N ASP A 6 -15.17 21.17 1.46
CA ASP A 6 -14.68 22.53 1.73
C ASP A 6 -13.30 22.56 2.40
N SER A 7 -12.97 21.51 3.17
CA SER A 7 -11.66 21.32 3.79
C SER A 7 -11.34 19.84 3.99
N LEU A 8 -10.05 19.52 4.14
CA LEU A 8 -9.55 18.17 4.38
C LEU A 8 -8.38 18.22 5.36
N GLY A 9 -8.42 17.37 6.39
CA GLY A 9 -7.34 17.19 7.35
C GLY A 9 -6.94 15.71 7.43
N HIS A 10 -5.65 15.42 7.34
CA HIS A 10 -5.11 14.09 7.54
C HIS A 10 -4.55 13.96 8.96
N LEU A 11 -4.70 12.78 9.56
CA LEU A 11 -4.03 12.47 10.81
C LEU A 11 -2.50 12.51 10.59
N SER A 12 -1.77 13.22 11.44
CA SER A 12 -0.30 13.22 11.35
C SER A 12 0.27 11.88 11.77
N ILE A 13 1.40 11.49 11.19
CA ILE A 13 2.10 10.25 11.55
C ILE A 13 2.43 10.23 13.05
N ASP A 14 2.89 11.35 13.61
CA ASP A 14 3.18 11.45 15.05
C ASP A 14 1.91 11.31 15.90
N GLY A 15 0.78 11.85 15.43
CA GLY A 15 -0.52 11.70 16.06
C GLY A 15 -0.99 10.25 16.07
N LEU A 16 -0.82 9.54 14.94
CA LEU A 16 -1.12 8.11 14.82
C LEU A 16 -0.30 7.27 15.81
N ILE A 17 1.02 7.48 15.86
CA ILE A 17 1.92 6.74 16.78
C ILE A 17 1.50 6.97 18.25
N LYS A 18 1.21 8.23 18.60
CA LYS A 18 0.71 8.58 19.95
C LYS A 18 -0.61 7.88 20.27
N ALA A 19 -1.53 7.77 19.31
CA ALA A 19 -2.83 7.16 19.50
C ALA A 19 -2.76 5.65 19.74
N VAL A 20 -1.83 4.95 19.07
CA VAL A 20 -1.61 3.50 19.25
C VAL A 20 -0.86 3.20 20.56
N ALA A 21 -0.15 4.18 21.11
CA ALA A 21 0.51 4.11 22.42
C ALA A 21 1.53 2.97 22.57
N LEU A 22 2.22 2.64 21.48
CA LEU A 22 3.32 1.68 21.42
C LEU A 22 4.53 2.29 20.70
N PRO A 23 5.75 1.72 20.86
CA PRO A 23 6.95 2.23 20.21
C PRO A 23 6.82 2.32 18.68
N LYS A 24 7.38 3.36 18.07
CA LYS A 24 7.28 3.58 16.60
C LYS A 24 7.96 2.47 15.80
N ASP A 25 9.09 1.98 16.30
CA ASP A 25 10.02 1.07 15.64
C ASP A 25 9.50 -0.38 15.52
N ILE A 26 8.40 -0.71 16.19
CA ILE A 26 7.74 -2.02 16.05
C ILE A 26 6.66 -2.03 14.97
N PHE A 27 6.38 -0.89 14.33
CA PHE A 27 5.40 -0.77 13.25
C PHE A 27 6.07 -0.67 11.88
N CYS A 28 5.49 -1.34 10.89
CA CYS A 28 5.77 -1.02 9.49
C CYS A 28 5.05 0.28 9.12
N MET A 29 5.82 1.30 8.74
CA MET A 29 5.31 2.63 8.39
C MET A 29 5.40 2.94 6.88
N ALA A 30 5.76 1.93 6.07
CA ALA A 30 6.09 2.10 4.66
C ALA A 30 4.93 2.66 3.82
N CYS A 31 3.67 2.35 4.16
CA CYS A 31 2.52 2.92 3.44
C CYS A 31 2.41 4.45 3.58
N PHE A 32 3.05 5.04 4.60
CA PHE A 32 3.07 6.49 4.83
C PHE A 32 4.41 7.12 4.44
N THR A 33 5.54 6.44 4.69
CA THR A 33 6.88 7.02 4.48
C THR A 33 7.61 6.48 3.24
N GLY A 34 7.22 5.32 2.73
CA GLY A 34 7.96 4.57 1.72
C GLY A 34 9.16 3.77 2.27
N ASP A 35 9.49 3.92 3.56
CA ASP A 35 10.62 3.23 4.19
C ASP A 35 10.19 1.84 4.67
N TYR A 36 10.48 0.82 3.86
CA TYR A 36 10.20 -0.56 4.22
C TYR A 36 11.26 -1.11 5.20
N PRO A 37 10.84 -1.72 6.34
CA PRO A 37 11.78 -2.30 7.29
C PRO A 37 12.43 -3.59 6.78
N ILE A 38 11.95 -4.11 5.65
CA ILE A 38 12.48 -5.30 4.96
C ILE A 38 12.75 -4.96 3.49
N PRO A 39 13.69 -5.66 2.82
CA PRO A 39 13.91 -5.49 1.39
C PRO A 39 12.66 -5.82 0.57
N VAL A 40 12.36 -4.99 -0.43
CA VAL A 40 11.28 -5.25 -1.38
C VAL A 40 11.75 -6.31 -2.38
N GLN A 41 10.99 -7.40 -2.51
CA GLN A 41 11.26 -8.46 -3.49
C GLN A 41 10.81 -7.98 -4.88
N LEU A 42 11.76 -7.55 -5.72
CA LEU A 42 11.47 -6.96 -7.03
C LEU A 42 10.92 -7.98 -8.04
N GLU A 43 11.16 -9.27 -7.80
CA GLU A 43 10.65 -10.37 -8.63
C GLU A 43 9.16 -10.64 -8.39
N MET A 44 8.59 -10.13 -7.30
CA MET A 44 7.14 -10.22 -7.05
C MET A 44 6.42 -9.09 -7.78
N ASP A 45 5.42 -9.46 -8.59
CA ASP A 45 4.57 -8.48 -9.24
C ASP A 45 3.68 -7.76 -8.21
N LYS A 46 3.54 -6.44 -8.36
CA LYS A 46 2.68 -5.60 -7.50
C LYS A 46 1.23 -6.13 -7.43
N LEU A 47 0.75 -6.72 -8.53
CA LEU A 47 -0.62 -7.21 -8.70
C LEU A 47 -0.75 -8.70 -8.39
N ALA A 48 0.27 -9.34 -7.81
CA ALA A 48 0.24 -10.78 -7.52
C ALA A 48 -0.90 -11.23 -6.59
N LEU A 49 -1.46 -10.31 -5.80
CA LEU A 49 -2.59 -10.56 -4.90
C LEU A 49 -3.94 -10.06 -5.46
N GLU A 50 -3.92 -9.37 -6.59
CA GLU A 50 -5.13 -8.82 -7.20
C GLU A 50 -5.85 -9.88 -8.05
N THR A 51 -7.17 -9.78 -8.13
CA THR A 51 -7.91 -10.59 -9.11
C THR A 51 -7.62 -10.04 -10.50
N MET A 52 -7.26 -10.93 -11.44
CA MET A 52 -7.05 -10.51 -12.83
C MET A 52 -8.34 -9.89 -13.38
N PRO A 53 -8.31 -8.64 -13.87
CA PRO A 53 -9.48 -8.04 -14.48
C PRO A 53 -9.84 -8.81 -15.76
N ALA A 54 -11.13 -8.91 -16.04
CA ALA A 54 -11.69 -9.79 -17.08
C ALA A 54 -11.15 -9.50 -18.49
N ASP A 55 -10.61 -8.31 -18.73
CA ASP A 55 -10.03 -7.86 -20.00
C ASP A 55 -8.54 -8.21 -20.17
N GLN A 56 -7.84 -8.62 -19.10
CA GLN A 56 -6.41 -8.96 -19.12
C GLN A 56 -6.11 -10.46 -19.25
N GLN A 57 -7.13 -11.31 -19.24
CA GLN A 57 -6.99 -12.78 -19.35
C GLN A 57 -6.44 -13.26 -20.72
N GLY A 58 -6.23 -12.36 -21.69
CA GLY A 58 -5.84 -12.72 -23.07
C GLY A 58 -4.58 -12.07 -23.66
N ARG A 59 -3.83 -11.21 -22.96
CA ARG A 59 -2.71 -10.47 -23.60
C ARG A 59 -1.29 -10.86 -23.21
N PHE A 60 -1.09 -11.58 -22.11
CA PHE A 60 0.21 -12.15 -21.77
C PHE A 60 0.08 -13.65 -21.69
N GLY A 61 0.62 -14.35 -22.70
CA GLY A 61 0.65 -15.80 -22.81
C GLY A 61 1.55 -16.47 -21.77
N VAL A 62 1.35 -16.20 -20.49
CA VAL A 62 1.85 -17.03 -19.39
C VAL A 62 0.74 -18.01 -19.07
N LYS A 63 0.84 -19.23 -19.59
CA LYS A 63 0.05 -20.36 -19.09
C LYS A 63 0.45 -20.59 -17.64
N GLN A 64 -0.33 -20.07 -16.71
CA GLN A 64 -0.31 -20.55 -15.32
C GLN A 64 -0.73 -22.03 -15.36
N ARG A 65 0.06 -22.88 -14.70
CA ARG A 65 -0.18 -24.34 -14.64
C ARG A 65 -1.51 -24.67 -13.99
#